data_AF-A0A378SV19-F1
#
_entry.id   AF-A0A378SV19-F1
#
_cell.length_a   1.000
_cell.length_b   1.000
_cell.length_c   1.000
_cell.angle_alpha   90.00
_cell.angle_beta   90.00
_cell.angle_gamma   90.00
#
_symmetry.space_group_name_H-M   'P 1'
#
loop_
_entity.id
_entity.type
_entity.pdbx_description
1 polymer ?
#
loop_
_entity_poly.entity_id
_entity_poly.type
_entity_poly.pdbx_seq_one_letter_code
_entity_poly.pdbx_strand_id
1 'polypeptide(L)' 'MARSIGDRYECTECGAALVYEKACPCPPEMEHREVCCGKQMTQAAATS' A
#
# COMPACT_ATOMS: atom_id res chain seq x y z
N MET A 1 -1.03 4.09 9.71
CA MET A 1 -0.56 2.72 10.01
C MET A 1 0.70 2.48 9.21
N ALA A 2 1.78 2.04 9.86
CA ALA A 2 2.99 1.60 9.16
C ALA A 2 2.69 0.35 8.32
N ARG A 3 3.32 0.24 7.14
CA ARG A 3 3.16 -0.91 6.25
C ARG A 3 4.20 -1.98 6.54
N SER A 4 3.76 -3.23 6.51
CA SER A 4 4.58 -4.42 6.73
C SER A 4 5.12 -4.94 5.40
N ILE A 5 6.22 -5.71 5.48
CA ILE A 5 6.74 -6.42 4.32
C ILE A 5 5.65 -7.37 3.81
N GLY A 6 5.40 -7.34 2.51
CA GLY A 6 4.37 -8.13 1.84
C GLY A 6 3.00 -7.46 1.75
N ASP A 7 2.78 -6.32 2.41
CA ASP A 7 1.55 -5.55 2.20
C ASP A 7 1.42 -5.17 0.72
N ARG A 8 0.25 -5.43 0.14
CA ARG A 8 -0.07 -5.13 -1.25
C ARG A 8 -1.16 -4.08 -1.35
N TYR A 9 -1.03 -3.20 -2.32
CA TYR A 9 -2.02 -2.19 -2.67
C TYR A 9 -2.31 -2.24 -4.15
N GLU A 10 -3.57 -2.11 -4.53
CA GLU A 10 -4.00 -2.12 -5.93
C GLU A 10 -4.72 -0.83 -6.29
N CYS A 11 -4.40 -0.29 -7.46
CA CYS A 11 -5.14 0.81 -8.06
C CYS A 11 -6.32 0.25 -8.84
N THR A 12 -7.54 0.57 -8.40
CA THR A 12 -8.77 0.11 -9.05
C THR A 12 -9.03 0.76 -10.41
N GLU A 13 -8.28 1.81 -10.78
CA GLU A 13 -8.47 2.54 -12.04
C GLU A 13 -7.62 1.94 -13.17
N CYS A 14 -6.36 1.59 -12.88
CA CYS A 14 -5.40 1.14 -13.88
C CYS A 14 -4.86 -0.28 -13.65
N GLY A 15 -5.18 -0.91 -12.52
CA GLY A 15 -4.73 -2.25 -12.16
C GLY A 15 -3.29 -2.33 -11.65
N ALA A 16 -2.61 -1.20 -11.44
CA ALA A 16 -1.26 -1.20 -10.90
C ALA A 16 -1.23 -1.74 -9.46
N ALA A 17 -0.22 -2.56 -9.15
CA ALA A 17 0.00 -3.11 -7.82
C ALA A 17 1.29 -2.55 -7.21
N LEU A 18 1.23 -2.18 -5.93
CA LEU A 18 2.37 -1.80 -5.10
C LEU A 18 2.57 -2.90 -4.06
N VAL A 19 3.81 -3.36 -3.90
CA VAL A 19 4.20 -4.35 -2.89
C VAL A 19 5.26 -3.73 -2.00
N TYR A 20 5.04 -3.77 -0.68
CA TYR A 20 6.05 -3.35 0.28
C TYR A 20 7.11 -4.45 0.43
N GLU A 21 8.25 -4.30 -0.23
CA GLU A 21 9.38 -5.23 -0.08
C GLU A 21 10.19 -4.99 1.21
N LYS A 22 10.04 -3.81 1.81
CA LYS A 22 10.66 -3.41 3.08
C LYS A 22 9.61 -2.81 3.98
N ALA A 23 9.80 -3.01 5.29
CA ALA A 23 8.92 -2.41 6.29
C ALA A 23 9.01 -0.89 6.21
N CYS A 24 7.87 -0.24 6.36
CA CYS A 24 7.82 1.21 6.40
C CYS A 24 8.50 1.72 7.68
N PRO A 25 9.44 2.68 7.60
CA PRO A 25 10.14 3.21 8.77
C PRO A 25 9.30 4.21 9.59
N CYS A 26 8.08 4.51 9.15
CA CYS A 26 7.26 5.54 9.76
C CYS A 26 6.62 5.08 11.07
N PRO A 27 6.39 6.02 12.02
CA PRO A 27 5.70 5.70 13.26
C PRO A 27 4.23 5.31 13.00
N PRO A 28 3.62 4.48 13.86
CA PRO A 28 2.29 3.91 13.64
C PRO A 28 1.19 4.97 13.50
N GLU A 29 1.37 6.12 14.16
CA GLU A 29 0.45 7.26 14.21
C GLU A 29 0.44 8.09 12.91
N MET A 30 1.40 7.87 12.01
CA MET A 30 1.47 8.60 10.74
C MET A 30 0.53 7.99 9.69
N GLU A 31 -0.27 8.84 9.06
CA GLU A 31 -1.14 8.45 7.93
C GLU A 31 -0.29 8.12 6.71
N HIS A 32 -0.57 6.97 6.08
CA HIS A 32 0.08 6.54 4.84
C HIS A 32 -0.91 6.61 3.70
N ARG A 33 -0.45 7.20 2.60
CA ARG A 33 -1.22 7.32 1.38
C ARG A 33 -0.46 6.78 0.18
N GLU A 34 -0.80 5.57 -0.22
CA GLU A 34 -0.41 5.00 -1.50
C GLU A 34 -1.31 5.60 -2.58
N VAL A 35 -0.79 6.52 -3.40
CA VAL A 35 -1.60 7.25 -4.40
C VAL A 35 -1.25 6.80 -5.81
N CYS A 36 -2.25 6.41 -6.58
CA CYS A 36 -2.16 6.11 -8.01
C CYS A 36 -3.38 6.69 -8.74
N CYS A 37 -3.21 7.21 -9.95
CA CYS A 37 -4.28 7.88 -10.72
C CYS A 37 -5.00 9.01 -9.94
N GLY A 38 -4.27 9.68 -9.02
CA GLY A 38 -4.80 10.74 -8.17
C GLY A 38 -5.73 10.27 -7.05
N LYS A 39 -5.87 8.96 -6.85
CA LYS A 39 -6.72 8.34 -5.81
C LYS A 39 -5.87 7.49 -4.87
N GLN A 40 -6.34 7.37 -3.63
CA GLN A 40 -5.78 6.42 -2.67
C GLN A 40 -6.01 5.00 -3.18
N MET A 41 -4.97 4.17 -3.18
CA MET A 41 -5.02 2.76 -3.54
C MET A 41 -5.68 1.93 -2.42
N THR A 42 -6.23 0.79 -2.79
CA THR A 42 -6.91 -0.12 -1.87
C THR A 42 -5.94 -1.20 -1.40
N GLN A 43 -5.92 -1.53 -0.11
CA GLN A 43 -5.14 -2.67 0.38
C GLN A 43 -5.71 -3.96 -0.22
N ALA A 44 -4.86 -4.69 -0.95
CA ALA A 44 -5.20 -5.99 -1.49
C ALA A 44 -4.86 -7.09 -0.47
N ALA A 45 -5.59 -8.20 -0.54
CA ALA A 45 -5.24 -9.38 0.26
C ALA A 45 -3.82 -9.83 -0.11
N ALA A 46 -3.00 -10.14 0.90
CA ALA A 46 -1.74 -10.83 0.68
C ALA A 46 -2.05 -12.15 -0.02
N THR A 47 -1.62 -12.27 -1.27
CA THR A 47 -1.82 -13.48 -2.06
C THR A 47 -0.81 -14.51 -1.55
N SER A 48 -1.33 -15.57 -0.92
CA SER A 48 -0.56 -16.69 -0.34
C SER A 48 0.36 -17.37 -1.35
#